data_AF-A0A812I5Y9-F1
#
_entry.id   AF-A0A812I5Y9-F1
#
_cell.length_a   1.000
_cell.length_b   1.000
_cell.length_c   1.000
_cell.angle_alpha   90.00
_cell.angle_beta   90.00
_cell.angle_gamma   90.00
#
_symmetry.space_group_name_H-M   'P 1'
#
loop_
_entity.id
_entity.type
_entity.pdbx_description
1 polymer ?
#
loop_
_entity_poly.entity_id
_entity_poly.type
_entity_poly.pdbx_seq_one_letter_code
_entity_poly.pdbx_strand_id
1 'polypeptide(L)'
;MGPPLEKQLETTEKEFRDLREELEKELQSTALPLFEKAEVALDVLEMRDIAELKAMKTPQEQLKKIMATIAAVVYNVEVKTEADWRGKAGHSLVPDLKNFDRDAILVEENAQVKRLEEHCADEELSIQEMEKFKGPRIAKLLNTWIWAMREYAVVRKKIQPRMDKMRKLEAELVKLYEEKKELEKSKPTG
;
A
#
# COMPACT_ATOMS: atom_id res chain seq x y z
N MET A 1 20.75 11.50 -38.15
CA MET A 1 21.29 10.23 -37.64
C MET A 1 21.18 10.27 -36.13
N GLY A 2 20.49 9.32 -35.51
CA GLY A 2 20.43 9.22 -34.05
C GLY A 2 21.81 8.92 -33.46
N PRO A 3 21.99 9.09 -32.14
CA PRO A 3 23.22 8.70 -31.46
C PRO A 3 23.53 7.20 -31.69
N PRO A 4 24.81 6.79 -31.72
CA PRO A 4 25.19 5.38 -31.87
C PRO A 4 24.51 4.48 -30.84
N LEU A 5 24.15 3.25 -31.20
CA LEU A 5 23.45 2.30 -30.33
C LEU A 5 24.16 2.09 -28.98
N GLU A 6 25.49 2.02 -28.99
CA GLU A 6 26.31 1.90 -27.78
C GLU A 6 26.14 3.11 -26.84
N LYS A 7 26.04 4.31 -27.40
CA LYS A 7 25.81 5.54 -26.63
C LYS A 7 24.37 5.62 -26.10
N GLN A 8 23.40 5.08 -26.84
CA GLN A 8 22.02 4.96 -26.37
C GLN A 8 21.93 4.00 -25.19
N LEU A 9 22.50 2.79 -25.32
CA LEU A 9 22.59 1.82 -24.23
C LEU A 9 23.25 2.41 -22.98
N GLU A 10 24.42 3.03 -23.11
CA GLU A 10 25.12 3.63 -21.96
C GLU A 10 24.27 4.70 -21.26
N THR A 11 23.61 5.57 -22.05
CA THR A 11 22.77 6.65 -21.51
C THR A 11 21.54 6.07 -20.79
N THR A 12 20.81 5.16 -21.44
CA THR A 12 19.59 4.57 -20.90
C THR A 12 19.90 3.66 -19.70
N GLU A 13 21.03 2.93 -19.69
CA GLU A 13 21.48 2.11 -18.56
C GLU A 13 21.80 2.98 -17.34
N LYS A 14 22.48 4.11 -17.56
CA LYS A 14 22.79 5.04 -16.50
C LYS A 14 21.51 5.66 -15.93
N GLU A 15 20.62 6.17 -16.79
CA GLU A 15 19.36 6.76 -16.35
C GLU A 15 18.47 5.75 -15.60
N PHE A 16 18.40 4.50 -16.08
CA PHE A 16 17.68 3.43 -15.40
C PHE A 16 18.26 3.14 -14.02
N ARG A 17 19.59 3.03 -13.92
CA ARG A 17 20.30 2.78 -12.66
C ARG A 17 20.07 3.89 -11.64
N ASP A 18 20.31 5.14 -12.05
CA ASP A 18 20.17 6.30 -11.17
C ASP A 18 18.72 6.41 -10.66
N LEU A 19 17.74 6.26 -11.56
CA LEU A 19 16.31 6.31 -11.19
C LEU A 19 15.91 5.15 -10.28
N ARG A 20 16.45 3.96 -10.50
CA ARG A 20 16.20 2.78 -9.66
C ARG A 20 16.74 3.00 -8.25
N GLU A 21 17.98 3.45 -8.11
CA GLU A 21 18.60 3.71 -6.81
C GLU A 21 17.83 4.79 -6.01
N GLU A 22 17.41 5.86 -6.69
CA GLU A 22 16.57 6.90 -6.07
C GLU A 22 15.22 6.35 -5.57
N LEU A 23 14.56 5.54 -6.40
CA LEU A 23 13.26 4.95 -6.05
C LEU A 23 13.36 3.93 -4.93
N GLU A 24 14.37 3.06 -4.95
CA GLU A 24 14.63 2.09 -3.88
C GLU A 24 14.87 2.82 -2.55
N LYS A 25 15.67 3.90 -2.56
CA LYS A 25 15.93 4.71 -1.37
C LYS A 25 14.69 5.43 -0.85
N GLU A 26 13.87 6.02 -1.74
CA GLU A 26 12.62 6.68 -1.32
C GLU A 26 11.63 5.66 -0.77
N LEU A 27 11.49 4.48 -1.41
CA LEU A 27 10.63 3.41 -0.91
C LEU A 27 11.06 2.94 0.48
N GLN A 28 12.37 2.72 0.68
CA GLN A 28 12.93 2.31 1.96
C GLN A 28 12.76 3.34 3.06
N SER A 29 12.93 4.62 2.75
CA SER A 29 12.88 5.70 3.76
C SER A 29 11.47 6.20 4.06
N THR A 30 10.50 5.98 3.17
CA THR A 30 9.15 6.55 3.32
C THR A 30 8.05 5.51 3.40
N ALA A 31 8.00 4.52 2.50
CA ALA A 31 6.89 3.56 2.44
C ALA A 31 7.07 2.39 3.41
N LEU A 32 8.29 1.85 3.55
CA LEU A 32 8.56 0.69 4.41
C LEU A 32 8.30 0.96 5.91
N PRO A 33 8.71 2.11 6.49
CA PRO A 33 8.47 2.35 7.92
C PRO A 33 6.98 2.45 8.26
N LEU A 34 6.16 2.96 7.33
CA LEU A 34 4.71 3.00 7.46
C LEU A 34 4.14 1.59 7.51
N PHE A 35 4.68 0.71 6.68
CA PHE A 35 4.27 -0.68 6.66
C PHE A 35 4.67 -1.43 7.92
N GLU A 36 5.90 -1.27 8.39
CA GLU A 36 6.34 -1.86 9.66
C GLU A 36 5.44 -1.40 10.81
N LYS A 37 5.02 -0.13 10.81
CA LYS A 37 4.05 0.38 11.79
C LYS A 37 2.70 -0.32 11.71
N ALA A 38 2.20 -0.58 10.49
CA ALA A 38 0.97 -1.33 10.27
C ALA A 38 1.11 -2.79 10.75
N GLU A 39 2.20 -3.48 10.40
CA GLU A 39 2.46 -4.86 10.81
C GLU A 39 2.62 -4.98 12.33
N VAL A 40 3.39 -4.10 12.96
CA VAL A 40 3.57 -4.06 14.41
C VAL A 40 2.23 -3.86 15.10
N ALA A 41 1.36 -2.98 14.60
CA ALA A 41 0.02 -2.80 15.15
C ALA A 41 -0.83 -4.08 15.08
N LEU A 42 -0.65 -4.91 14.05
CA LEU A 42 -1.33 -6.20 13.93
C LEU A 42 -0.66 -7.33 14.73
N ASP A 43 0.66 -7.31 14.90
CA ASP A 43 1.42 -8.32 15.65
C ASP A 43 1.14 -8.27 17.14
N VAL A 44 0.85 -7.08 17.66
CA VAL A 44 0.49 -6.91 19.07
C VAL A 44 -0.98 -7.23 19.37
N LEU A 45 -1.78 -7.61 18.37
CA LEU A 45 -3.16 -8.07 18.56
C LEU A 45 -3.17 -9.48 19.14
N GLU A 46 -3.89 -9.65 20.23
CA GLU A 46 -4.06 -10.94 20.89
C GLU A 46 -5.38 -11.60 20.48
N MET A 47 -5.47 -12.93 20.57
CA MET A 47 -6.74 -13.64 20.37
C MET A 47 -7.86 -13.14 21.30
N ARG A 48 -7.49 -12.65 22.49
CA ARG A 48 -8.41 -12.01 23.45
C ARG A 48 -9.03 -10.74 22.88
N ASP A 49 -8.25 -9.89 22.21
CA ASP A 49 -8.73 -8.64 21.62
C ASP A 49 -9.82 -8.92 20.56
N ILE A 50 -9.61 -9.97 19.76
CA ILE A 50 -10.58 -10.43 18.75
C ILE A 50 -11.83 -11.00 19.43
N ALA A 51 -11.66 -11.80 20.49
CA ALA A 51 -12.80 -12.36 21.23
C ALA A 51 -13.65 -11.27 21.89
N GLU A 52 -13.03 -10.23 22.45
CA GLU A 52 -13.71 -9.07 23.02
C GLU A 52 -14.51 -8.32 21.95
N LEU A 53 -13.91 -8.05 20.79
CA LEU A 53 -14.59 -7.40 19.67
C LEU A 53 -15.85 -8.17 19.25
N LYS A 54 -15.79 -9.50 19.20
CA LYS A 54 -16.95 -10.35 18.86
C LYS A 54 -18.05 -10.31 19.93
N ALA A 55 -17.65 -10.43 21.20
CA ALA A 55 -18.58 -10.52 22.32
C ALA A 55 -19.23 -9.16 22.67
N MET A 56 -18.64 -8.06 22.20
CA MET A 56 -19.12 -6.71 22.46
C MET A 56 -20.55 -6.53 21.92
N LYS A 57 -21.51 -6.21 22.79
CA LYS A 57 -22.92 -6.01 22.39
C LYS A 57 -23.16 -4.62 21.81
N THR A 58 -22.49 -3.61 22.35
CA THR A 58 -22.68 -2.21 21.97
C THR A 58 -21.32 -1.56 21.74
N PRO A 59 -20.80 -1.60 20.50
CA PRO A 59 -19.56 -0.92 20.14
C PRO A 59 -19.71 0.60 20.26
N GLN A 60 -18.63 1.28 20.64
CA GLN A 60 -18.56 2.74 20.60
C GLN A 60 -18.49 3.23 19.14
N GLU A 61 -18.98 4.43 18.87
CA GLU A 61 -19.09 4.96 17.50
C GLU A 61 -17.75 4.97 16.75
N GLN A 62 -16.65 5.31 17.43
CA GLN A 62 -15.30 5.27 16.85
C GLN A 62 -14.95 3.86 16.33
N LEU A 63 -15.25 2.82 17.11
CA LEU A 63 -15.00 1.44 16.69
C LEU A 63 -15.87 1.05 15.49
N LYS A 64 -17.12 1.51 15.44
CA LYS A 64 -18.00 1.26 14.27
C LYS A 64 -17.42 1.89 13.01
N LYS A 65 -16.96 3.15 13.09
CA LYS A 65 -16.32 3.85 11.98
C LYS A 65 -15.05 3.12 11.52
N ILE A 66 -14.19 2.70 12.45
CA ILE A 66 -12.97 1.91 12.16
C ILE A 66 -13.30 0.61 11.43
N MET A 67 -14.25 -0.17 11.95
CA MET A 67 -14.63 -1.44 11.35
C MET A 67 -15.33 -1.27 9.99
N ALA A 68 -16.11 -0.19 9.82
CA ALA A 68 -16.70 0.16 8.54
C ALA A 68 -15.62 0.50 7.49
N THR A 69 -14.61 1.27 7.87
CA THR A 69 -13.47 1.59 6.99
C THR A 69 -12.70 0.33 6.61
N ILE A 70 -12.39 -0.55 7.56
CA ILE A 70 -11.73 -1.84 7.26
C ILE A 70 -12.58 -2.67 6.31
N ALA A 71 -13.89 -2.76 6.52
CA ALA A 71 -14.72 -3.57 5.66
C ALA A 71 -14.82 -3.02 4.22
N ALA A 72 -14.85 -1.70 4.07
CA ALA A 72 -14.81 -1.06 2.76
C ALA A 72 -13.44 -1.24 2.08
N VAL A 73 -12.34 -1.13 2.82
CA VAL A 73 -10.99 -1.20 2.27
C VAL A 73 -10.57 -2.64 1.99
N VAL A 74 -10.76 -3.57 2.91
CA VAL A 74 -10.23 -4.94 2.78
C VAL A 74 -11.18 -5.85 2.01
N TYR A 75 -12.50 -5.69 2.23
CA TYR A 75 -13.50 -6.59 1.67
C TYR A 75 -14.32 -5.98 0.53
N ASN A 76 -14.11 -4.70 0.22
CA ASN A 76 -14.88 -3.94 -0.77
C ASN A 76 -16.40 -4.02 -0.49
N VAL A 77 -16.79 -3.92 0.78
CA VAL A 77 -18.19 -3.98 1.23
C VAL A 77 -18.62 -2.63 1.79
N GLU A 78 -19.78 -2.14 1.33
CA GLU A 78 -20.44 -1.02 1.97
C GLU A 78 -21.11 -1.48 3.28
N VAL A 79 -20.68 -0.91 4.40
CA VAL A 79 -21.24 -1.22 5.73
C VAL A 79 -22.42 -0.31 6.00
N LYS A 80 -23.63 -0.88 6.07
CA LYS A 80 -24.88 -0.17 6.39
C LYS A 80 -25.33 -0.43 7.82
N THR A 81 -24.89 -1.55 8.39
CA THR A 81 -25.25 -2.00 9.73
C THR A 81 -24.05 -2.60 10.47
N GLU A 82 -24.13 -2.71 11.79
CA GLU A 82 -23.10 -3.39 12.58
C GLU A 82 -22.92 -4.88 12.22
N ALA A 83 -23.97 -5.52 11.71
CA ALA A 83 -23.91 -6.91 11.30
C ALA A 83 -22.95 -7.13 10.11
N ASP A 84 -22.87 -6.15 9.20
CA ASP A 84 -22.09 -6.26 7.96
C ASP A 84 -20.60 -6.39 8.24
N TRP A 85 -20.07 -5.61 9.18
CA TRP A 85 -18.66 -5.70 9.57
C TRP A 85 -18.38 -6.85 10.55
N ARG A 86 -19.33 -7.19 11.44
CA ARG A 86 -19.16 -8.28 12.42
C ARG A 86 -18.98 -9.65 11.76
N GLY A 87 -19.70 -9.92 10.67
CA GLY A 87 -19.54 -11.15 9.91
C GLY A 87 -18.12 -11.34 9.36
N LYS A 88 -17.44 -10.24 9.05
CA LYS A 88 -16.07 -10.23 8.50
C LYS A 88 -14.98 -10.19 9.58
N ALA A 89 -15.24 -9.50 10.69
CA ALA A 89 -14.35 -9.43 11.86
C ALA A 89 -14.16 -10.78 12.59
N GLY A 90 -14.92 -11.81 12.19
CA GLY A 90 -14.99 -13.14 12.78
C GLY A 90 -13.65 -13.87 12.89
N HIS A 91 -13.27 -14.66 11.90
CA HIS A 91 -12.16 -15.60 12.06
C HIS A 91 -10.87 -15.19 11.36
N SER A 92 -10.96 -14.30 10.37
CA SER A 92 -9.83 -13.99 9.49
C SER A 92 -9.39 -12.53 9.55
N LEU A 93 -9.95 -11.68 10.42
CA LEU A 93 -9.62 -10.24 10.45
C LEU A 93 -8.11 -9.96 10.43
N VAL A 94 -7.35 -10.54 11.35
CA VAL A 94 -5.89 -10.32 11.41
C VAL A 94 -5.17 -10.94 10.21
N PRO A 95 -5.40 -12.22 9.85
CA PRO A 95 -4.86 -12.79 8.61
C PRO A 95 -5.19 -11.96 7.36
N ASP A 96 -6.41 -11.47 7.21
CA ASP A 96 -6.87 -10.69 6.07
C ASP A 96 -6.13 -9.35 6.01
N LEU A 97 -5.96 -8.66 7.15
CA LEU A 97 -5.22 -7.40 7.23
C LEU A 97 -3.72 -7.58 6.94
N LYS A 98 -3.12 -8.69 7.39
CA LYS A 98 -1.70 -9.00 7.14
C LYS A 98 -1.44 -9.39 5.68
N ASN A 99 -2.35 -10.15 5.09
CA ASN A 99 -2.24 -10.63 3.72
C ASN A 99 -2.86 -9.67 2.69
N PHE A 100 -3.41 -8.54 3.13
CA PHE A 100 -4.04 -7.58 2.24
C PHE A 100 -3.02 -7.02 1.24
N ASP A 101 -3.35 -7.13 -0.05
CA ASP A 101 -2.54 -6.53 -1.10
C ASP A 101 -2.67 -5.01 -1.03
N ARG A 102 -1.60 -4.36 -0.58
CA ARG A 102 -1.52 -2.92 -0.39
C ARG A 102 -1.58 -2.16 -1.70
N ASP A 103 -1.17 -2.78 -2.80
CA ASP A 103 -1.26 -2.17 -4.12
C ASP A 103 -2.68 -2.26 -4.68
N ALA A 104 -3.52 -3.13 -4.12
CA ALA A 104 -4.92 -3.24 -4.53
C ALA A 104 -5.71 -1.95 -4.26
N ILE A 105 -5.34 -1.15 -3.24
CA ILE A 105 -6.01 0.16 -2.99
C ILE A 105 -5.67 1.20 -4.07
N LEU A 106 -4.66 0.95 -4.89
CA LEU A 106 -4.15 1.89 -5.88
C LEU A 106 -4.73 1.66 -7.28
N VAL A 107 -5.55 0.62 -7.44
CA VAL A 107 -6.22 0.29 -8.70
C VAL A 107 -7.36 1.29 -8.94
N GLU A 108 -7.62 1.61 -10.22
CA GLU A 108 -8.55 2.68 -10.63
C GLU A 108 -9.99 2.47 -10.13
N GLU A 109 -10.68 3.61 -9.91
CA GLU A 109 -11.88 3.83 -9.08
C GLU A 109 -11.61 3.85 -7.56
N ASN A 110 -11.07 5.01 -7.15
CA ASN A 110 -10.54 5.47 -5.85
C ASN A 110 -11.44 5.30 -4.60
N ALA A 111 -12.40 4.38 -4.58
CA ALA A 111 -13.34 4.19 -3.49
C ALA A 111 -12.62 3.84 -2.17
N GLN A 112 -11.65 2.92 -2.19
CA GLN A 112 -10.94 2.49 -0.98
C GLN A 112 -10.05 3.61 -0.41
N VAL A 113 -9.26 4.30 -1.25
CA VAL A 113 -8.44 5.45 -0.80
C VAL A 113 -9.31 6.58 -0.31
N LYS A 114 -10.44 6.86 -0.96
CA LYS A 114 -11.40 7.86 -0.47
C LYS A 114 -11.92 7.51 0.92
N ARG A 115 -12.20 6.23 1.20
CA ARG A 115 -12.59 5.77 2.54
C ARG A 115 -11.48 5.95 3.57
N LEU A 116 -10.23 5.72 3.19
CA LEU A 116 -9.07 6.00 4.04
C LEU A 116 -8.96 7.52 4.31
N GLU A 117 -9.15 8.37 3.30
CA GLU A 117 -9.12 9.82 3.43
C GLU A 117 -10.25 10.36 4.32
N GLU A 118 -11.49 9.88 4.11
CA GLU A 118 -12.65 10.21 4.95
C GLU A 118 -12.39 9.82 6.41
N HIS A 119 -11.82 8.64 6.65
CA HIS A 119 -11.47 8.17 7.99
C HIS A 119 -10.39 9.04 8.65
N CYS A 120 -9.30 9.33 7.93
CA CYS A 120 -8.20 10.14 8.46
C CYS A 120 -8.54 11.63 8.58
N ALA A 121 -9.63 12.10 7.96
CA ALA A 121 -10.15 13.45 8.11
C ALA A 121 -11.07 13.61 9.35
N ASP A 122 -11.52 12.51 9.95
CA ASP A 122 -12.32 12.53 11.17
C ASP A 122 -11.41 12.79 12.39
N GLU A 123 -11.58 13.95 13.03
CA GLU A 123 -10.79 14.36 14.19
C GLU A 123 -10.91 13.37 15.37
N GLU A 124 -12.06 12.72 15.53
CA GLU A 124 -12.29 11.70 16.57
C GLU A 124 -11.46 10.43 16.36
N LEU A 125 -11.04 10.18 15.11
CA LEU A 125 -10.23 9.04 14.69
C LEU A 125 -8.76 9.42 14.47
N SER A 126 -8.39 10.66 14.79
CA SER A 126 -6.99 11.07 14.80
C SER A 126 -6.18 10.19 15.76
N ILE A 127 -4.91 9.97 15.45
CA ILE A 127 -4.01 9.18 16.30
C ILE A 127 -4.00 9.74 17.74
N GLN A 128 -3.99 11.06 17.89
CA GLN A 128 -3.97 11.73 19.19
C GLN A 128 -5.25 11.52 20.01
N GLU A 129 -6.43 11.57 19.38
CA GLU A 129 -7.68 11.29 20.09
C GLU A 129 -7.84 9.80 20.40
N MET A 130 -7.39 8.93 19.48
CA MET A 130 -7.40 7.49 19.70
C MET A 130 -6.42 7.04 20.79
N GLU A 131 -5.37 7.78 21.09
CA GLU A 131 -4.52 7.53 22.27
C GLU A 131 -5.30 7.74 23.58
N LYS A 132 -6.14 8.78 23.65
CA LYS A 132 -6.98 9.11 24.82
C LYS A 132 -8.23 8.24 24.92
N PHE A 133 -8.62 7.60 23.82
CA PHE A 133 -9.78 6.72 23.74
C PHE A 133 -9.75 5.61 24.79
N LYS A 134 -10.86 5.46 25.52
CA LYS A 134 -11.01 4.49 26.64
C LYS A 134 -11.75 3.20 26.23
N GLY A 135 -12.06 3.05 24.94
CA GLY A 135 -12.66 1.83 24.42
C GLY A 135 -11.64 0.69 24.24
N PRO A 136 -12.03 -0.38 23.54
CA PRO A 136 -11.21 -1.59 23.45
C PRO A 136 -9.89 -1.31 22.70
N ARG A 137 -8.82 -1.94 23.17
CA ARG A 137 -7.45 -1.76 22.64
C ARG A 137 -7.37 -2.00 21.14
N ILE A 138 -8.10 -3.00 20.62
CA ILE A 138 -8.17 -3.33 19.19
C ILE A 138 -8.53 -2.11 18.33
N ALA A 139 -9.36 -1.18 18.81
CA ALA A 139 -9.73 0.02 18.06
C ALA A 139 -8.50 0.87 17.73
N LYS A 140 -7.58 1.06 18.68
CA LYS A 140 -6.37 1.88 18.49
C LYS A 140 -5.41 1.24 17.48
N LEU A 141 -5.27 -0.08 17.55
CA LEU A 141 -4.39 -0.85 16.68
C LEU A 141 -4.92 -0.84 15.24
N LEU A 142 -6.21 -1.08 15.08
CA LEU A 142 -6.88 -1.01 13.78
C LEU A 142 -6.86 0.41 13.19
N ASN A 143 -7.07 1.43 14.02
CA ASN A 143 -6.92 2.83 13.58
C ASN A 143 -5.50 3.12 13.08
N THR A 144 -4.48 2.67 13.80
CA THR A 144 -3.08 2.84 13.41
C THR A 144 -2.79 2.17 12.06
N TRP A 145 -3.34 0.98 11.84
CA TRP A 145 -3.24 0.29 10.56
C TRP A 145 -3.88 1.10 9.41
N ILE A 146 -5.09 1.63 9.61
CA ILE A 146 -5.78 2.47 8.61
C ILE A 146 -4.94 3.70 8.23
N TRP A 147 -4.41 4.41 9.22
CA TRP A 147 -3.56 5.58 9.00
C TRP A 147 -2.29 5.24 8.22
N ALA A 148 -1.62 4.15 8.56
CA ALA A 148 -0.44 3.67 7.84
C ALA A 148 -0.77 3.31 6.37
N MET A 149 -1.91 2.68 6.11
CA MET A 149 -2.38 2.36 4.77
C MET A 149 -2.66 3.63 3.94
N ARG A 150 -3.25 4.66 4.56
CA ARG A 150 -3.47 5.96 3.92
C ARG A 150 -2.15 6.64 3.56
N GLU A 151 -1.20 6.69 4.50
CA GLU A 151 0.11 7.30 4.28
C GLU A 151 0.89 6.56 3.18
N TYR A 152 0.80 5.22 3.16
CA TYR A 152 1.33 4.40 2.08
C TYR A 152 0.75 4.78 0.72
N ALA A 153 -0.59 4.92 0.62
CA ALA A 153 -1.25 5.29 -0.63
C ALA A 153 -0.76 6.65 -1.15
N VAL A 154 -0.57 7.63 -0.26
CA VAL A 154 -0.04 8.96 -0.61
C VAL A 154 1.40 8.88 -1.13
N VAL A 155 2.27 8.16 -0.44
CA VAL A 155 3.67 7.96 -0.86
C VAL A 155 3.71 7.24 -2.21
N ARG A 156 2.94 6.16 -2.36
CA ARG A 156 2.93 5.35 -3.58
C ARG A 156 2.43 6.15 -4.77
N LYS A 157 1.38 6.96 -4.62
CA LYS A 157 0.90 7.89 -5.65
C LYS A 157 1.97 8.91 -6.07
N LYS A 158 2.77 9.41 -5.12
CA LYS A 158 3.86 10.36 -5.40
C LYS A 158 5.02 9.71 -6.18
N ILE A 159 5.36 8.45 -5.89
CA ILE A 159 6.45 7.75 -6.59
C ILE A 159 5.99 7.09 -7.90
N GLN A 160 4.69 6.85 -8.09
CA GLN A 160 4.13 6.14 -9.25
C GLN A 160 4.62 6.66 -10.62
N PRO A 161 4.65 7.98 -10.90
CA PRO A 161 5.12 8.48 -12.21
C PRO A 161 6.57 8.12 -12.52
N ARG A 162 7.42 8.09 -11.49
CA ARG A 162 8.83 7.70 -11.61
C ARG A 162 8.97 6.19 -11.77
N MET A 163 8.15 5.39 -11.09
CA MET A 163 8.08 3.94 -11.32
C MET A 163 7.65 3.62 -12.76
N ASP A 164 6.68 4.35 -13.30
CA ASP A 164 6.24 4.18 -14.69
C ASP A 164 7.33 4.59 -15.68
N LYS A 165 8.11 5.64 -15.37
CA LYS A 165 9.30 6.00 -16.14
C LYS A 165 10.35 4.89 -16.09
N MET A 166 10.64 4.34 -14.91
CA MET A 166 11.59 3.23 -14.74
C MET A 166 11.19 2.00 -15.57
N ARG A 167 9.91 1.62 -15.57
CA ARG A 167 9.37 0.53 -16.41
C ARG A 167 9.54 0.78 -17.90
N LYS A 168 9.37 2.05 -18.34
CA LYS A 168 9.60 2.42 -19.75
C LYS A 168 11.07 2.30 -20.13
N LEU A 169 11.97 2.78 -19.28
CA LEU A 169 13.42 2.66 -19.49
C LEU A 169 13.86 1.18 -19.51
N GLU A 170 13.32 0.35 -18.63
CA GLU A 170 13.56 -1.10 -18.64
C GLU A 170 13.13 -1.74 -19.96
N ALA A 171 11.92 -1.44 -20.43
CA ALA A 171 11.42 -1.93 -21.71
C ALA A 171 12.24 -1.42 -22.91
N GLU A 172 12.78 -0.19 -22.82
CA GLU A 172 13.68 0.38 -23.83
C GLU A 172 15.03 -0.35 -23.84
N LEU A 173 15.62 -0.61 -22.67
CA LEU A 173 16.87 -1.37 -22.56
C LEU A 173 16.75 -2.77 -23.16
N VAL A 174 15.64 -3.47 -22.90
CA VAL A 174 15.38 -4.78 -23.49
C VAL A 174 15.43 -4.71 -25.03
N LYS A 175 14.76 -3.72 -25.63
CA LYS A 175 14.77 -3.53 -27.10
C LYS A 175 16.17 -3.21 -27.63
N LEU A 176 16.91 -2.33 -26.95
CA LEU A 176 18.26 -1.94 -27.37
C LEU A 176 19.24 -3.12 -27.29
N TYR A 177 19.12 -3.99 -26.28
CA TYR A 177 19.92 -5.21 -26.19
C TYR A 177 19.56 -6.23 -27.28
N GLU A 178 18.27 -6.37 -27.62
CA GLU A 178 17.83 -7.20 -28.74
C GLU A 178 18.42 -6.68 -30.06
N GLU A 179 18.35 -5.37 -30.33
CA GLU A 179 18.93 -4.76 -31.53
C GLU A 179 20.45 -4.97 -31.61
N LYS A 180 21.17 -4.78 -30.49
CA LYS A 180 22.61 -5.04 -30.41
C LYS A 180 22.93 -6.50 -30.77
N LYS A 181 22.18 -7.45 -30.25
CA LYS A 181 22.36 -8.88 -30.50
C LYS A 181 22.16 -9.24 -31.99
N GLU A 182 21.18 -8.63 -32.65
CA GLU A 182 20.94 -8.84 -34.08
C GLU A 182 22.04 -8.21 -34.96
N LEU A 183 22.57 -7.05 -34.56
CA LEU A 183 23.74 -6.44 -35.23
C LEU A 183 25.01 -7.28 -35.08
N GLU A 184 25.21 -7.94 -33.92
CA GLU A 184 26.36 -8.83 -33.70
C GLU A 184 26.26 -10.11 -34.54
N LYS A 185 25.06 -10.66 -34.72
CA LYS A 185 24.82 -11.85 -35.57
C LYS A 185 24.96 -11.57 -37.07
N SER A 186 24.67 -10.33 -37.50
CA SER A 186 24.72 -9.94 -38.92
C SER A 186 26.11 -9.51 -39.39
N LYS A 187 27.08 -9.36 -38.48
CA LYS A 187 28.48 -9.17 -38.86
C LYS A 187 29.04 -10.48 -39.43
N PRO A 188 29.49 -10.52 -40.69
CA PRO A 188 30.02 -11.74 -41.29
C PRO A 188 31.27 -12.18 -40.50
N THR A 189 31.29 -13.45 -40.11
CA THR A 189 32.49 -14.11 -39.59
C THR A 189 33.45 -14.22 -40.78
N GLY A 190 34.40 -13.29 -40.84
CA GLY A 190 35.48 -13.27 -41.83
C GLY A 190 36.46 -14.40 -41.62
#